data_AF-A0A376FIH8-F1
#
_entry.id   AF-A0A376FIH8-F1
#
_cell.length_a   1.000
_cell.length_b   1.000
_cell.length_c   1.000
_cell.angle_alpha   90.00
_cell.angle_beta   90.00
_cell.angle_gamma   90.00
#
_symmetry.space_group_name_H-M   'P 1'
#
loop_
_entity.id
_entity.type
_entity.pdbx_description
1 polymer ?
#
loop_
_entity_poly.entity_id
_entity_poly.type
_entity_poly.pdbx_seq_one_letter_code
_entity_poly.pdbx_strand_id
1 'polypeptide(L)'
;MTAYQTKKEALKGRGRKNPRPASLNIAAARIVNLGSEIEELKEENRRYKQQFVIWQYNAYKHGMTEHQLNASLTKIDRERTDGEKR
;
A
#
# COMPACT_ATOMS: atom_id res chain seq x y z
N MET A 1 -39.87 40.49 -3.48
CA MET A 1 -40.02 39.04 -3.21
C MET A 1 -39.81 38.78 -1.73
N THR A 2 -40.65 37.96 -1.10
CA THR A 2 -40.57 37.69 0.35
C THR A 2 -39.60 36.55 0.65
N ALA A 3 -38.89 36.62 1.78
CA ALA A 3 -37.90 35.61 2.19
C ALA A 3 -38.48 34.19 2.24
N TYR A 4 -39.78 34.06 2.53
CA TYR A 4 -40.50 32.79 2.51
C TYR A 4 -40.57 32.16 1.12
N GLN A 5 -40.86 32.96 0.09
CA GLN A 5 -40.92 32.48 -1.30
C GLN A 5 -39.55 31.98 -1.77
N THR A 6 -38.49 32.71 -1.44
CA THR A 6 -37.11 32.31 -1.77
C THR A 6 -36.71 30.98 -1.11
N LYS A 7 -37.06 30.78 0.17
CA LYS A 7 -36.77 29.52 0.88
C LYS A 7 -37.60 28.35 0.31
N LYS A 8 -38.84 28.58 -0.07
CA LYS A 8 -39.73 27.59 -0.68
C LYS A 8 -39.25 27.13 -2.06
N GLU A 9 -38.82 28.07 -2.89
CA GLU A 9 -38.20 27.82 -4.21
C GLU A 9 -36.92 27.00 -4.07
N ALA A 10 -36.04 27.38 -3.14
CA ALA A 10 -34.78 26.67 -2.86
C ALA A 10 -35.00 25.21 -2.39
N LEU A 11 -36.11 24.94 -1.70
CA LEU A 11 -36.46 23.59 -1.25
C LEU A 11 -37.17 22.77 -2.34
N LYS A 12 -37.95 23.40 -3.22
CA LYS A 12 -38.60 22.75 -4.37
C LYS A 12 -37.59 22.19 -5.38
N GLY A 13 -36.47 22.88 -5.61
CA GLY A 13 -35.42 22.46 -6.55
C GLY A 13 -34.49 21.36 -6.02
N ARG A 14 -34.50 21.06 -4.72
CA ARG A 14 -33.78 19.90 -4.17
C ARG A 14 -34.62 18.64 -4.40
N GLY A 15 -34.59 18.14 -5.63
CA GLY A 15 -35.00 16.76 -5.90
C GLY A 15 -34.33 15.81 -4.91
N ARG A 16 -35.06 14.79 -4.47
CA ARG A 16 -34.53 13.74 -3.58
C ARG A 16 -33.18 13.30 -4.15
N LYS A 17 -32.08 13.60 -3.45
CA LYS A 17 -30.78 13.04 -3.80
C LYS A 17 -30.94 11.55 -3.64
N ASN A 18 -31.10 10.82 -4.75
CA ASN A 18 -31.10 9.36 -4.73
C ASN A 18 -29.82 8.95 -3.99
N PRO A 19 -29.94 8.35 -2.80
CA PRO A 19 -28.76 7.94 -2.06
C PRO A 19 -27.98 6.99 -2.97
N ARG A 20 -26.71 7.27 -3.22
CA ARG A 20 -25.86 6.30 -3.90
C ARG A 20 -25.92 5.02 -3.07
N PRO A 21 -26.19 3.85 -3.69
CA PRO A 21 -26.24 2.60 -2.94
C PRO A 21 -24.92 2.42 -2.18
N ALA A 22 -25.02 1.96 -0.93
CA ALA A 22 -23.87 1.82 -0.04
C ALA A 22 -22.73 0.99 -0.67
N SER A 23 -23.07 0.04 -1.53
CA SER A 23 -22.12 -0.76 -2.33
C SER A 23 -21.20 0.09 -3.21
N LEU A 24 -21.72 1.15 -3.86
CA LEU A 24 -20.89 2.02 -4.71
C LEU A 24 -19.95 2.88 -3.87
N ASN A 25 -20.37 3.33 -2.70
CA ASN A 25 -19.51 4.09 -1.79
C ASN A 25 -18.37 3.22 -1.25
N ILE A 26 -18.67 1.97 -0.87
CA ILE A 26 -17.67 0.99 -0.42
C ILE A 26 -16.69 0.65 -1.55
N ALA A 27 -17.20 0.44 -2.78
CA ALA A 27 -16.35 0.18 -3.94
C ALA A 27 -15.41 1.37 -4.22
N ALA A 28 -15.93 2.61 -4.17
CA ALA A 28 -15.11 3.81 -4.36
C ALA A 28 -14.02 3.93 -3.29
N ALA A 29 -14.34 3.69 -2.02
CA ALA A 29 -13.35 3.69 -0.94
C ALA A 29 -12.28 2.61 -1.15
N ARG A 30 -12.67 1.40 -1.58
CA ARG A 30 -11.73 0.32 -1.89
C ARG A 30 -10.81 0.67 -3.05
N ILE A 31 -11.32 1.30 -4.10
CA ILE A 31 -10.51 1.75 -5.24
C ILE A 31 -9.46 2.77 -4.79
N VAL A 32 -9.84 3.74 -3.96
CA VAL A 32 -8.90 4.74 -3.43
C VAL A 32 -7.81 4.08 -2.60
N ASN A 33 -8.18 3.20 -1.67
CA ASN A 33 -7.22 2.51 -0.81
C ASN A 33 -6.24 1.65 -1.63
N LEU A 34 -6.76 0.86 -2.58
CA LEU A 34 -5.93 0.05 -3.47
C LEU A 34 -5.02 0.92 -4.35
N GLY A 35 -5.51 2.09 -4.80
CA GLY A 35 -4.69 3.05 -5.54
C GLY A 35 -3.49 3.54 -4.72
N SER A 36 -3.72 3.91 -3.46
CA SER A 36 -2.64 4.31 -2.55
C SER A 36 -1.66 3.19 -2.28
N GLU A 37 -2.15 1.98 -1.98
CA GLU A 37 -1.31 0.80 -1.73
C GLU A 37 -0.43 0.44 -2.94
N ILE A 38 -0.99 0.53 -4.16
CA ILE A 38 -0.22 0.31 -5.39
C ILE A 38 0.91 1.35 -5.53
N GLU A 39 0.65 2.62 -5.26
CA GLU A 39 1.68 3.65 -5.36
C GLU A 39 2.77 3.49 -4.28
N GLU A 40 2.39 3.14 -3.06
CA GLU A 40 3.34 2.81 -1.98
C GLU A 40 4.22 1.61 -2.37
N LEU A 41 3.63 0.51 -2.83
CA LEU A 41 4.36 -0.69 -3.28
C LEU A 41 5.28 -0.40 -4.47
N LYS A 42 4.86 0.44 -5.41
CA LYS A 42 5.73 0.86 -6.53
C LYS A 42 6.94 1.64 -6.03
N GLU A 43 6.75 2.53 -5.06
CA GLU A 43 7.82 3.32 -4.48
C GLU A 43 8.81 2.45 -3.71
N GLU A 44 8.32 1.50 -2.90
CA GLU A 44 9.15 0.52 -2.22
C GLU A 44 9.94 -0.35 -3.22
N ASN A 45 9.28 -0.84 -4.26
CA ASN A 45 9.93 -1.61 -5.31
C ASN A 45 11.03 -0.81 -6.02
N ARG A 46 10.79 0.48 -6.27
CA ARG A 46 11.78 1.40 -6.84
C ARG A 46 13.01 1.53 -5.93
N ARG A 47 12.80 1.71 -4.62
CA ARG A 47 13.87 1.80 -3.63
C ARG A 47 14.68 0.51 -3.54
N TYR A 48 14.01 -0.64 -3.50
CA TYR A 48 14.71 -1.94 -3.51
C TYR A 48 15.53 -2.14 -4.78
N LYS A 49 15.01 -1.78 -5.95
CA LYS A 49 15.76 -1.82 -7.21
C LYS A 49 17.02 -0.95 -7.17
N GLN A 50 16.93 0.27 -6.64
CA GLN A 50 18.10 1.13 -6.45
C GLN A 50 19.12 0.48 -5.52
N GLN A 51 18.66 -0.08 -4.40
CA GLN A 51 19.54 -0.79 -3.46
C GLN A 51 20.22 -2.00 -4.11
N PHE A 52 19.50 -2.77 -4.92
CA PHE A 52 20.06 -3.91 -5.65
C PHE A 52 21.14 -3.50 -6.65
N VAL A 53 21.04 -2.34 -7.30
CA VAL A 53 22.09 -1.84 -8.19
C VAL A 53 23.37 -1.53 -7.40
N ILE A 54 23.24 -0.87 -6.24
CA ILE A 54 24.39 -0.58 -5.36
C ILE A 54 25.05 -1.88 -4.89
N TRP A 55 24.25 -2.87 -4.48
CA TRP A 55 24.78 -4.16 -4.06
C TRP A 55 25.44 -4.93 -5.19
N GLN A 56 24.88 -4.94 -6.40
CA GLN A 56 25.52 -5.56 -7.57
C GLN A 56 26.87 -4.91 -7.89
N TYR A 57 26.95 -3.57 -7.86
CA TYR A 57 28.21 -2.86 -8.09
C TYR A 57 29.26 -3.22 -7.03
N ASN A 58 28.88 -3.21 -5.75
CA ASN A 58 29.78 -3.57 -4.66
C ASN A 58 30.20 -5.04 -4.73
N ALA A 59 29.27 -5.94 -5.03
CA ALA A 59 29.54 -7.37 -5.20
C ALA A 59 30.57 -7.59 -6.32
N TYR A 60 30.41 -6.93 -7.47
CA TYR A 60 31.37 -6.96 -8.57
C TYR A 60 32.75 -6.43 -8.12
N LYS A 61 32.79 -5.27 -7.46
CA LYS A 61 34.03 -4.68 -6.93
C LYS A 61 34.77 -5.60 -5.96
N HIS A 62 34.04 -6.41 -5.20
CA HIS A 62 34.60 -7.35 -4.23
C HIS A 62 34.75 -8.79 -4.77
N GLY A 63 34.54 -9.01 -6.08
CA GLY A 63 34.71 -10.32 -6.71
C GLY A 63 33.69 -11.38 -6.29
N MET A 64 32.53 -10.97 -5.78
CA MET A 64 31.44 -11.89 -5.43
C MET A 64 30.79 -12.45 -6.69
N THR A 65 30.45 -13.73 -6.66
CA THR A 65 29.74 -14.42 -7.73
C THR A 65 28.23 -14.37 -7.52
N GLU A 66 27.47 -14.48 -8.61
CA GLU A 66 26.00 -14.52 -8.55
C GLU A 66 25.48 -15.68 -7.68
N HIS A 67 26.14 -16.84 -7.70
CA HIS A 67 25.79 -17.97 -6.86
C HIS A 67 25.90 -17.64 -5.36
N GLN A 68 26.91 -16.88 -4.96
CA GLN A 68 27.07 -16.44 -3.57
C GLN A 68 26.01 -15.43 -3.16
N LEU A 69 25.59 -14.53 -4.07
CA LEU A 69 24.54 -13.54 -3.79
C LEU A 69 23.15 -14.19 -3.66
N ASN A 70 22.89 -15.25 -4.43
CA ASN A 70 21.61 -15.97 -4.42
C ASN A 70 21.59 -17.17 -3.48
N ALA A 71 22.67 -17.42 -2.74
CA ALA A 71 22.72 -18.49 -1.76
C ALA A 71 21.64 -18.28 -0.69
N SER A 72 20.96 -19.36 -0.29
CA SER A 72 19.99 -19.29 0.79
C SER A 72 20.66 -18.77 2.06
N LEU A 73 19.94 -17.95 2.82
CA LEU A 73 20.40 -17.55 4.15
C LEU A 73 20.73 -18.80 4.97
N THR A 74 21.85 -18.75 5.68
CA THR A 74 22.25 -19.84 6.56
C THR A 74 21.14 -20.08 7.57
N LYS A 75 20.82 -21.35 7.82
CA LYS A 75 19.86 -21.71 8.86
C LYS A 75 20.49 -21.31 10.19
N ILE A 76 20.04 -20.20 10.77
CA ILE A 76 20.47 -19.79 12.10
C ILE A 76 19.81 -20.78 13.07
N ASP A 77 20.61 -21.72 13.58
CA ASP A 77 20.17 -22.53 14.71
C ASP A 77 20.15 -21.63 15.94
N ARG A 78 18.97 -21.10 16.24
CA ARG A 78 18.72 -20.39 17.49
C ARG A 78 18.47 -21.45 18.54
N GLU A 79 19.52 -22.16 18.95
CA GLU A 79 19.45 -23.02 20.11
C GLU A 79 18.89 -22.18 21.27
N ARG A 80 17.68 -22.54 21.74
CA ARG A 80 17.14 -21.97 22.97
C ARG A 80 18.02 -22.50 24.10
N THR A 81 18.79 -21.61 24.72
CA THR A 81 19.60 -21.93 25.92
C THR A 81 18.75 -22.14 27.18
N ASP A 82 17.46 -21.81 27.11
CA ASP A 82 16.46 -22.00 28.16
C ASP A 82 15.89 -23.42 28.07
N GLY A 83 16.60 -24.37 28.69
CA GLY A 83 16.32 -25.81 28.72
C GLY A 83 15.03 -26.26 29.42
N GLU A 84 13.91 -25.58 29.19
CA GLU A 84 12.60 -26.01 29.68
C GLU A 84 11.90 -26.93 28.67
N LYS A 85 11.79 -28.21 29.02
CA LYS A 85 10.84 -29.15 28.41
C LYS A 85 9.50 -29.02 29.14
N ARG A 86 8.43 -28.83 28.37
CA ARG A 86 7.04 -28.92 28.85
C ARG A 86 6.67 -30.36 29.20
#